data_AF-A0A2E7VB36-F1
#
_entry.id   AF-A0A2E7VB36-F1
#
_cell.length_a   1.000
_cell.length_b   1.000
_cell.length_c   1.000
_cell.angle_alpha   90.00
_cell.angle_beta   90.00
_cell.angle_gamma   90.00
#
_symmetry.space_group_name_H-M   'P 1'
#
loop_
_entity.id
_entity.type
_entity.pdbx_description
1 polymer ?
#
loop_
_entity_poly.entity_id
_entity_poly.type
_entity_poly.pdbx_seq_one_letter_code
_entity_poly.pdbx_strand_id
1 'polypeptide(L)'
;MKTPYHDGSSFRFWASGVKQKLEQFQNFEINKLTDIITAGSTICSAGSCFAQHIGKHLIDRDYKFLVSTLSGDRTESFGLGNIYTTRQMKQWIEFFLGTREWSDKTFFEDNKNLFHDYLLPHLPSVSSEAQLLDRRVKVGDEFISHISVADVFIFTCGLTEQWVTRCDETLTICPGTVVGKYDPEQHYFINLDFSDILHDLSKIEEYILKLNPGINFIYTVSPVPLTATAEEEHVLVSTCFSKSKLRAAVGEHVRKSKKSEYFPSYELITHSDLGDWRFESNLRSVSSNGVRYVMRHGFDEAMEKADHQNKFDAFFDNIDLYCEEEKLEALNKIRSSSANHSDIFLIGDSQMGKLGRAFEQIGVSYSGGHIMSGSAWAMTNFEPDNERIFIPKESPEYVEIWDQTLKKLEQKRSKTVIFSNIGFQLHRNIPYALSHNSGEFVLSMSEIADYIEKTQAKNFEILFRLSNYGEIVIVEDPNIVSLLEAPLSEWSEQNKTLFRQIKQNFSTYCSCIEEITSALNFKYISVFSSVVTEIIKETDDFENVMGPDMVHASKLYYQKLARLLAEEYQLEAFEPST
;
A
#
# COMPACT_ATOMS: atom_id res chain seq x y z
N MET A 1 -12.32 -23.76 10.86
CA MET A 1 -12.77 -22.35 10.87
C MET A 1 -12.32 -21.72 9.56
N LYS A 2 -13.16 -20.91 8.91
CA LYS A 2 -12.72 -20.14 7.73
C LYS A 2 -11.91 -18.94 8.22
N THR A 3 -10.80 -18.63 7.54
CA THR A 3 -10.06 -17.39 7.82
C THR A 3 -10.91 -16.18 7.41
N PRO A 4 -10.70 -15.00 8.01
CA PRO A 4 -11.41 -13.78 7.61
C PRO A 4 -11.09 -13.32 6.17
N TYR A 5 -10.13 -13.97 5.50
CA TYR A 5 -9.71 -13.69 4.11
C TYR A 5 -10.30 -14.68 3.10
N HIS A 6 -11.02 -15.72 3.56
CA HIS A 6 -11.50 -16.81 2.71
C HIS A 6 -12.49 -16.34 1.62
N ASP A 7 -13.19 -15.22 1.81
CA ASP A 7 -14.12 -14.72 0.80
C ASP A 7 -13.43 -14.05 -0.40
N GLY A 8 -12.11 -13.81 -0.34
CA GLY A 8 -11.33 -13.29 -1.45
C GLY A 8 -11.75 -11.88 -1.90
N SER A 9 -12.47 -11.12 -1.06
CA SER A 9 -12.98 -9.81 -1.45
C SER A 9 -11.84 -8.89 -1.90
N SER A 10 -11.87 -8.44 -3.17
CA SER A 10 -10.79 -7.70 -3.82
C SER A 10 -10.33 -6.46 -3.04
N PHE A 11 -11.25 -5.73 -2.41
CA PHE A 11 -10.93 -4.52 -1.65
C PHE A 11 -10.12 -4.78 -0.36
N ARG A 12 -10.04 -6.03 0.13
CA ARG A 12 -9.30 -6.38 1.35
C ARG A 12 -7.81 -6.63 1.11
N PHE A 13 -7.39 -6.76 -0.15
CA PHE A 13 -5.99 -7.01 -0.52
C PHE A 13 -5.41 -5.79 -1.21
N TRP A 14 -4.18 -5.40 -0.86
CA TRP A 14 -3.55 -4.19 -1.40
C TRP A 14 -3.43 -4.22 -2.94
N ALA A 15 -3.03 -5.38 -3.48
CA ALA A 15 -2.83 -5.56 -4.91
C ALA A 15 -4.10 -5.28 -5.72
N SER A 16 -5.24 -5.86 -5.31
CA SER A 16 -6.52 -5.68 -6.02
C SER A 16 -7.32 -4.45 -5.56
N GLY A 17 -7.17 -4.03 -4.30
CA GLY A 17 -7.92 -2.94 -3.69
C GLY A 17 -7.32 -1.55 -3.95
N VAL A 18 -6.01 -1.46 -4.15
CA VAL A 18 -5.28 -0.19 -4.37
C VAL A 18 -4.55 -0.21 -5.71
N LYS A 19 -3.51 -1.05 -5.86
CA LYS A 19 -2.63 -1.04 -7.04
C LYS A 19 -3.42 -1.23 -8.35
N GLN A 20 -4.17 -2.32 -8.45
CA GLN A 20 -4.96 -2.63 -9.65
C GLN A 20 -5.97 -1.53 -9.98
N LYS A 21 -6.59 -0.91 -8.96
CA LYS A 21 -7.54 0.19 -9.17
C LYS A 21 -6.85 1.39 -9.79
N LEU A 22 -5.66 1.77 -9.30
CA LEU A 22 -4.87 2.85 -9.88
C LEU A 22 -4.42 2.52 -11.31
N GLU A 23 -3.87 1.34 -11.55
CA GLU A 23 -3.44 0.89 -12.90
C GLU A 23 -4.57 0.90 -13.93
N GLN A 24 -5.80 0.65 -13.48
CA GLN A 24 -7.00 0.63 -14.31
C GLN A 24 -7.76 1.97 -14.34
N PHE A 25 -7.23 3.01 -13.69
CA PHE A 25 -7.90 4.31 -13.53
C PHE A 25 -9.32 4.19 -12.94
N GLN A 26 -9.50 3.27 -11.98
CA GLN A 26 -10.74 3.02 -11.26
C GLN A 26 -10.73 3.63 -9.87
N ASN A 27 -11.92 4.01 -9.39
CA ASN A 27 -12.11 4.43 -8.01
C ASN A 27 -11.92 3.25 -7.03
N PHE A 28 -11.39 3.54 -5.84
CA PHE A 28 -11.33 2.57 -4.75
C PHE A 28 -12.74 2.18 -4.25
N GLU A 29 -12.84 0.94 -3.78
CA GLU A 29 -14.06 0.39 -3.18
C GLU A 29 -14.17 0.81 -1.70
N ILE A 30 -14.31 2.10 -1.48
CA ILE A 30 -14.48 2.74 -0.16
C ILE A 30 -15.89 3.35 -0.04
N ASN A 31 -16.36 3.58 1.20
CA ASN A 31 -17.65 4.21 1.46
C ASN A 31 -17.77 5.53 0.69
N LYS A 32 -18.89 5.69 -0.01
CA LYS A 32 -19.18 6.90 -0.80
C LYS A 32 -20.00 7.85 0.05
N LEU A 33 -19.80 9.16 -0.16
CA LEU A 33 -20.68 10.17 0.42
C LEU A 33 -22.15 9.93 0.05
N THR A 34 -22.41 9.37 -1.13
CA THR A 34 -23.75 9.05 -1.63
C THR A 34 -24.43 7.90 -0.90
N ASP A 35 -23.71 7.14 -0.08
CA ASP A 35 -24.32 6.08 0.75
C ASP A 35 -25.09 6.70 1.93
N ILE A 36 -24.79 7.96 2.26
CA ILE A 36 -25.33 8.72 3.41
C ILE A 36 -26.16 9.92 2.93
N ILE A 37 -25.66 10.60 1.90
CA ILE A 37 -26.26 11.81 1.34
C ILE A 37 -27.13 11.42 0.15
N THR A 38 -28.39 11.83 0.17
CA THR A 38 -29.30 11.69 -0.97
C THR A 38 -29.40 13.00 -1.76
N ALA A 39 -29.87 12.95 -3.01
CA ALA A 39 -30.06 14.17 -3.83
C ALA A 39 -30.96 15.22 -3.18
N GLY A 40 -31.87 14.83 -2.27
CA GLY A 40 -32.73 15.75 -1.52
C GLY A 40 -32.18 16.20 -0.17
N SER A 41 -31.02 15.68 0.26
CA SER A 41 -30.45 15.97 1.58
C SER A 41 -30.02 17.44 1.68
N THR A 42 -30.44 18.08 2.77
CA THR A 42 -29.94 19.40 3.19
C THR A 42 -28.65 19.20 3.99
N ILE A 43 -27.57 19.86 3.57
CA ILE A 43 -26.22 19.58 4.08
C ILE A 43 -25.61 20.86 4.66
N CYS A 44 -24.97 20.74 5.82
CA CYS A 44 -24.06 21.76 6.34
C CYS A 44 -22.67 21.17 6.61
N SER A 45 -21.65 22.01 6.65
CA SER A 45 -20.30 21.57 6.97
C SER A 45 -19.52 22.60 7.79
N ALA A 46 -18.60 22.10 8.62
CA ALA A 46 -17.59 22.89 9.32
C ALA A 46 -16.25 22.14 9.34
N GLY A 47 -15.17 22.86 9.62
CA GLY A 47 -13.85 22.28 9.78
C GLY A 47 -12.74 23.09 9.11
N SER A 48 -11.68 22.38 8.71
CA SER A 48 -10.52 22.99 8.04
C SER A 48 -10.88 23.64 6.69
N CYS A 49 -9.90 24.28 6.03
CA CYS A 49 -10.06 24.79 4.66
C CYS A 49 -10.65 23.75 3.69
N PHE A 50 -10.39 22.46 3.91
CA PHE A 50 -10.90 21.39 3.06
C PHE A 50 -12.43 21.25 3.12
N ALA A 51 -13.08 21.68 4.21
CA ALA A 51 -14.54 21.73 4.31
C ALA A 51 -15.15 22.67 3.26
N GLN A 52 -14.48 23.78 2.92
CA GLN A 52 -14.97 24.70 1.88
C GLN A 52 -14.92 24.06 0.48
N HIS A 53 -13.89 23.25 0.21
CA HIS A 53 -13.81 22.47 -1.04
C HIS A 53 -14.96 21.45 -1.13
N ILE A 54 -15.29 20.78 -0.02
CA ILE A 54 -16.45 19.89 0.06
C ILE A 54 -17.74 20.68 -0.24
N GLY A 55 -17.97 21.80 0.45
CA GLY A 55 -19.16 22.64 0.25
C GLY A 55 -19.30 23.11 -1.20
N LYS A 56 -18.22 23.60 -1.81
CA LYS A 56 -18.21 24.01 -3.22
C LYS A 56 -18.57 22.86 -4.15
N HIS A 57 -17.96 21.68 -3.94
CA HIS A 57 -18.24 20.51 -4.77
C HIS A 57 -19.66 19.94 -4.61
N LEU A 58 -20.30 20.15 -3.46
CA LEU A 58 -21.71 19.81 -3.25
C LEU A 58 -22.63 20.78 -4.01
N ILE A 59 -22.34 22.09 -3.95
CA ILE A 59 -23.08 23.12 -4.72
C ILE A 59 -22.95 22.87 -6.22
N ASP A 60 -21.73 22.63 -6.72
CA ASP A 60 -21.45 22.36 -8.14
C ASP A 60 -22.16 21.08 -8.66
N ARG A 61 -22.67 20.25 -7.75
CA ARG A 61 -23.41 19.00 -8.03
C ARG A 61 -24.89 19.08 -7.66
N ASP A 62 -25.42 20.29 -7.50
CA ASP A 62 -26.82 20.58 -7.20
C ASP A 62 -27.35 20.01 -5.86
N TYR A 63 -26.46 19.70 -4.91
CA TYR A 63 -26.91 19.36 -3.55
C TYR A 63 -27.33 20.62 -2.79
N LYS A 64 -28.31 20.48 -1.90
CA LYS A 64 -28.79 21.58 -1.06
C LYS A 64 -27.83 21.84 0.10
N PHE A 65 -26.76 22.58 -0.19
CA PHE A 65 -25.80 23.02 0.82
C PHE A 65 -26.24 24.33 1.47
N LEU A 66 -26.26 24.37 2.80
CA LEU A 66 -26.58 25.55 3.59
C LEU A 66 -25.36 26.48 3.62
N VAL A 67 -25.42 27.58 2.87
CA VAL A 67 -24.38 28.61 2.81
C VAL A 67 -24.69 29.71 3.81
N SER A 68 -23.70 30.12 4.58
CA SER A 68 -23.78 31.24 5.51
C SER A 68 -24.00 32.56 4.78
N THR A 69 -24.85 33.41 5.35
CA THR A 69 -25.05 34.79 4.92
C THR A 69 -23.99 35.75 5.50
N LEU A 70 -23.18 35.28 6.45
CA LEU A 70 -22.20 36.06 7.20
C LEU A 70 -20.77 35.94 6.65
N SER A 71 -20.54 34.99 5.75
CA SER A 71 -19.22 34.55 5.29
C SER A 71 -18.62 35.30 4.10
N GLY A 72 -19.33 36.28 3.53
CA GLY A 72 -18.91 36.97 2.32
C GLY A 72 -18.75 36.00 1.14
N ASP A 73 -17.57 35.98 0.52
CA ASP A 73 -17.27 35.14 -0.66
C ASP A 73 -16.91 33.67 -0.31
N ARG A 74 -16.85 33.31 0.98
CA ARG A 74 -16.44 31.96 1.40
C ARG A 74 -17.61 30.98 1.30
N THR A 75 -17.33 29.76 0.83
CA THR A 75 -18.31 28.66 0.85
C THR A 75 -18.22 27.91 2.17
N GLU A 76 -19.02 28.33 3.15
CA GLU A 76 -19.13 27.68 4.47
C GLU A 76 -20.55 27.80 5.03
N SER A 77 -20.88 27.05 6.08
CA SER A 77 -22.25 26.98 6.60
C SER A 77 -22.56 27.90 7.75
N PHE A 78 -21.61 28.50 8.48
CA PHE A 78 -21.95 29.13 9.77
C PHE A 78 -21.33 30.50 10.04
N GLY A 79 -20.56 31.10 9.12
CA GLY A 79 -19.89 32.37 9.42
C GLY A 79 -18.73 32.25 10.41
N LEU A 80 -18.27 31.03 10.68
CA LEU A 80 -17.21 30.73 11.65
C LEU A 80 -15.81 30.85 11.03
N GLY A 81 -15.72 30.80 9.71
CA GLY A 81 -14.46 30.60 9.00
C GLY A 81 -13.97 29.16 9.18
N ASN A 82 -12.65 29.00 9.14
CA ASN A 82 -12.06 27.68 9.35
C ASN A 82 -12.06 27.32 10.83
N ILE A 83 -12.50 26.10 11.12
CA ILE A 83 -12.39 25.46 12.41
C ILE A 83 -11.24 24.47 12.36
N TYR A 84 -10.15 24.78 13.07
CA TYR A 84 -8.92 23.99 12.99
C TYR A 84 -8.91 22.83 13.97
N THR A 85 -9.41 23.00 15.20
CA THR A 85 -9.41 21.94 16.22
C THR A 85 -10.82 21.52 16.64
N THR A 86 -10.94 20.30 17.16
CA THR A 86 -12.19 19.80 17.74
C THR A 86 -12.64 20.63 18.94
N ARG A 87 -11.68 21.10 19.76
CA ARG A 87 -11.96 21.96 20.92
C ARG A 87 -12.60 23.27 20.50
N GLN A 88 -12.10 23.90 19.44
CA GLN A 88 -12.66 25.14 18.90
C GLN A 88 -14.15 24.95 18.52
N MET A 89 -14.48 23.87 17.80
CA MET A 89 -15.88 23.56 17.45
C MET A 89 -16.74 23.36 18.70
N LYS A 90 -16.25 22.55 19.65
CA LYS A 90 -16.98 22.26 20.90
C LYS A 90 -17.29 23.55 21.65
N GLN A 91 -16.31 24.43 21.85
CA GLN A 91 -16.50 25.66 22.60
C GLN A 91 -17.46 26.64 21.90
N TRP A 92 -17.44 26.71 20.56
CA TRP A 92 -18.46 27.46 19.83
C TRP A 92 -19.88 26.94 20.08
N ILE A 93 -20.08 25.61 20.03
CA ILE A 93 -21.39 25.03 20.32
C ILE A 93 -21.79 25.27 21.78
N GLU A 94 -20.87 25.17 22.73
CA GLU A 94 -21.14 25.49 24.14
C GLU A 94 -21.63 26.94 24.31
N PHE A 95 -21.02 27.88 23.57
CA PHE A 95 -21.44 29.27 23.55
C PHE A 95 -22.83 29.44 22.93
N PHE A 96 -23.11 28.79 21.79
CA PHE A 96 -24.43 28.85 21.14
C PHE A 96 -25.55 28.24 22.01
N LEU A 97 -25.22 27.25 22.84
CA LEU A 97 -26.15 26.65 23.79
C LEU A 97 -26.25 27.42 25.12
N GLY A 98 -25.52 28.54 25.28
CA GLY A 98 -25.53 29.34 26.51
C GLY A 98 -24.86 28.66 27.71
N THR A 99 -24.03 27.65 27.47
CA THR A 99 -23.28 26.91 28.51
C THR A 99 -21.85 27.41 28.69
N ARG A 100 -21.44 28.37 27.85
CA ARG A 100 -20.14 29.06 27.90
C ARG A 100 -20.35 30.54 27.64
N GLU A 101 -19.57 31.35 28.33
CA GLU A 101 -19.36 32.77 28.04
C GLU A 101 -17.90 32.99 27.65
N TRP A 102 -17.65 33.97 26.78
CA TRP A 102 -16.30 34.36 26.38
C TRP A 102 -15.84 35.58 27.17
N SER A 103 -14.60 35.57 27.62
CA SER A 103 -13.96 36.65 28.34
C SER A 103 -13.43 37.74 27.40
N ASP A 104 -13.04 38.86 28.00
CA ASP A 104 -12.37 39.98 27.34
C ASP A 104 -10.98 39.62 26.77
N LYS A 105 -10.48 38.39 27.03
CA LYS A 105 -9.22 37.86 26.47
C LYS A 105 -9.37 37.30 25.07
N THR A 106 -10.58 37.20 24.55
CA THR A 106 -10.88 36.66 23.22
C THR A 106 -10.90 37.71 22.11
N PHE A 107 -10.57 38.96 22.41
CA PHE A 107 -10.47 40.04 21.43
C PHE A 107 -9.37 41.04 21.82
N PHE A 108 -9.00 41.89 20.87
CA PHE A 108 -7.97 42.92 21.04
C PHE A 108 -8.48 44.28 20.57
N GLU A 109 -8.32 45.29 21.41
CA GLU A 109 -8.55 46.69 21.05
C GLU A 109 -7.24 47.33 20.57
N ASP A 110 -7.24 47.87 19.35
CA ASP A 110 -6.08 48.55 18.80
C ASP A 110 -6.00 50.03 19.21
N ASN A 111 -4.89 50.69 18.86
CA ASN A 111 -4.65 52.10 19.20
C ASN A 111 -5.63 53.09 18.53
N LYS A 112 -6.54 52.61 17.65
CA LYS A 112 -7.60 53.40 17.01
C LYS A 112 -8.98 53.08 17.60
N ASN A 113 -9.04 52.36 18.73
CA ASN A 113 -10.26 51.89 19.38
C ASN A 113 -11.10 50.97 18.48
N LEU A 114 -10.44 50.20 17.60
CA LEU A 114 -11.08 49.14 16.83
C LEU A 114 -10.86 47.80 17.51
N PHE A 115 -11.92 47.00 17.57
CA PHE A 115 -11.94 45.69 18.21
C PHE A 115 -11.76 44.59 17.16
N HIS A 116 -10.75 43.74 17.36
CA HIS A 116 -10.41 42.59 16.52
C HIS A 116 -10.74 41.30 17.27
N ASP A 117 -11.50 40.42 16.63
CA ASP A 117 -11.95 39.16 17.25
C ASP A 117 -10.92 38.03 17.02
N TYR A 118 -10.35 37.47 18.07
CA TYR A 118 -9.43 36.32 17.96
C TYR A 118 -10.14 35.01 17.59
N LEU A 119 -11.45 34.92 17.84
CA LEU A 119 -12.27 33.76 17.50
C LEU A 119 -12.73 33.81 16.03
N LEU A 120 -12.88 35.01 15.46
CA LEU A 120 -13.29 35.23 14.05
C LEU A 120 -12.30 36.14 13.30
N PRO A 121 -11.00 35.79 13.23
CA PRO A 121 -9.94 36.69 12.73
C PRO A 121 -10.02 36.97 11.22
N HIS A 122 -10.89 36.27 10.49
CA HIS A 122 -11.12 36.49 9.07
C HIS A 122 -12.11 37.64 8.79
N LEU A 123 -12.84 38.09 9.81
CA LEU A 123 -13.80 39.18 9.70
C LEU A 123 -13.14 40.52 10.04
N PRO A 124 -13.60 41.63 9.44
CA PRO A 124 -13.05 42.95 9.72
C PRO A 124 -13.32 43.38 11.17
N SER A 125 -12.47 44.26 11.69
CA SER A 125 -12.65 44.86 13.01
C SER A 125 -13.93 45.68 13.12
N VAL A 126 -14.38 45.91 14.35
CA VAL A 126 -15.60 46.68 14.68
C VAL A 126 -15.29 47.85 15.59
N SER A 127 -16.22 48.80 15.70
CA SER A 127 -16.02 50.04 16.48
C SER A 127 -16.36 49.92 17.97
N SER A 128 -16.88 48.77 18.41
CA SER A 128 -17.19 48.52 19.83
C SER A 128 -17.27 47.04 20.17
N GLU A 129 -16.99 46.69 21.42
CA GLU A 129 -17.18 45.35 21.97
C GLU A 129 -18.61 44.84 21.76
N ALA A 130 -19.63 45.69 21.94
CA ALA A 130 -21.03 45.31 21.74
C ALA A 130 -21.32 44.84 20.31
N GLN A 131 -20.70 45.45 19.28
CA GLN A 131 -20.84 45.00 17.89
C GLN A 131 -20.14 43.65 17.64
N LEU A 132 -19.03 43.40 18.33
CA LEU A 132 -18.31 42.13 18.26
C LEU A 132 -19.15 41.01 18.87
N LEU A 133 -19.74 41.24 20.05
CA LEU A 133 -20.62 40.29 20.71
C LEU A 133 -21.91 40.03 19.91
N ASP A 134 -22.55 41.07 19.37
CA ASP A 134 -23.72 40.96 18.49
C ASP A 134 -23.43 40.09 17.25
N ARG A 135 -22.23 40.24 16.67
CA ARG A 135 -21.78 39.38 15.55
C ARG A 135 -21.66 37.91 15.97
N ARG A 136 -21.09 37.62 17.14
CA ARG A 136 -20.99 36.24 17.66
C ARG A 136 -22.37 35.62 17.91
N VAL A 137 -23.34 36.41 18.39
CA VAL A 137 -24.73 35.96 18.57
C VAL A 137 -25.37 35.63 17.22
N LYS A 138 -25.23 36.50 16.20
CA LYS A 138 -25.75 36.24 14.84
C LYS A 138 -25.19 34.96 14.22
N VAL A 139 -23.91 34.68 14.43
CA VAL A 139 -23.26 33.42 14.04
C VAL A 139 -23.93 32.23 14.74
N GLY A 140 -24.21 32.35 16.04
CA GLY A 140 -24.93 31.32 16.80
C GLY A 140 -26.37 31.08 16.33
N ASP A 141 -27.10 32.15 16.04
CA ASP A 141 -28.46 32.07 15.49
C ASP A 141 -28.49 31.34 14.14
N GLU A 142 -27.53 31.66 13.25
CA GLU A 142 -27.40 30.98 11.96
C GLU A 142 -26.99 29.51 12.13
N PHE A 143 -26.06 29.21 13.05
CA PHE A 143 -25.68 27.84 13.39
C PHE A 143 -26.88 27.00 13.83
N ILE A 144 -27.67 27.50 14.79
CA ILE A 144 -28.86 26.81 15.30
C ILE A 144 -29.87 26.63 14.16
N SER A 145 -30.12 27.67 13.37
CA SER A 145 -31.04 27.63 12.22
C SER A 145 -30.66 26.54 11.21
N HIS A 146 -29.38 26.50 10.81
CA HIS A 146 -28.88 25.53 9.84
C HIS A 146 -28.88 24.11 10.38
N ILE A 147 -28.41 23.89 11.61
CA ILE A 147 -28.41 22.56 12.23
C ILE A 147 -29.83 22.02 12.40
N SER A 148 -30.81 22.87 12.72
CA SER A 148 -32.20 22.46 12.94
C SER A 148 -32.88 21.88 11.69
N VAL A 149 -32.38 22.20 10.48
CA VAL A 149 -32.98 21.76 9.21
C VAL A 149 -32.07 20.86 8.37
N ALA A 150 -30.82 20.66 8.79
CA ALA A 150 -29.87 19.82 8.08
C ALA A 150 -30.18 18.33 8.27
N ASP A 151 -30.06 17.56 7.20
CA ASP A 151 -30.11 16.10 7.23
C ASP A 151 -28.72 15.51 7.53
N VAL A 152 -27.66 16.21 7.07
CA VAL A 152 -26.27 15.79 7.20
C VAL A 152 -25.38 16.94 7.64
N PHE A 153 -24.58 16.71 8.70
CA PHE A 153 -23.49 17.58 9.11
C PHE A 153 -22.14 16.94 8.82
N ILE A 154 -21.32 17.60 8.00
CA ILE A 154 -19.97 17.16 7.67
C ILE A 154 -18.95 17.91 8.53
N PHE A 155 -18.17 17.19 9.34
CA PHE A 155 -17.11 17.78 10.14
C PHE A 155 -15.72 17.33 9.68
N THR A 156 -14.93 18.29 9.16
CA THR A 156 -13.58 18.06 8.67
C THR A 156 -12.54 18.43 9.73
N CYS A 157 -11.98 17.41 10.38
CA CYS A 157 -10.96 17.54 11.42
C CYS A 157 -9.63 18.03 10.82
N GLY A 158 -9.19 19.21 11.27
CA GLY A 158 -8.03 19.90 10.71
C GLY A 158 -6.71 19.56 11.38
N LEU A 159 -6.52 20.08 12.58
CA LEU A 159 -5.28 20.17 13.33
C LEU A 159 -5.51 19.73 14.79
N THR A 160 -4.42 19.55 15.53
CA THR A 160 -4.43 19.31 16.99
C THR A 160 -3.81 20.45 17.79
N GLU A 161 -3.00 21.29 17.14
CA GLU A 161 -2.37 22.46 17.72
C GLU A 161 -3.36 23.62 17.84
N GLN A 162 -3.35 24.29 18.99
CA GLN A 162 -4.18 25.45 19.27
C GLN A 162 -3.51 26.44 20.20
N TRP A 163 -4.02 27.66 20.18
CA TRP A 163 -3.68 28.70 21.12
C TRP A 163 -4.88 28.93 22.04
N VAL A 164 -4.63 29.02 23.34
CA VAL A 164 -5.68 29.28 24.32
C VAL A 164 -5.40 30.52 25.13
N THR A 165 -6.45 31.17 25.60
CA THR A 165 -6.32 32.20 26.64
C THR A 165 -6.04 31.55 28.00
N ARG A 166 -5.64 32.34 28.99
CA ARG A 166 -5.58 31.92 30.40
C ARG A 166 -6.89 31.38 30.98
N CYS A 167 -8.02 31.61 30.30
CA CYS A 167 -9.36 31.17 30.69
C CYS A 167 -9.77 29.85 29.99
N ASP A 168 -8.82 29.14 29.37
CA ASP A 168 -9.05 27.92 28.56
C ASP A 168 -10.00 28.17 27.38
N GLU A 169 -9.81 29.30 26.68
CA GLU A 169 -10.60 29.68 25.51
C GLU A 169 -9.77 29.48 24.24
N THR A 170 -10.24 28.61 23.35
CA THR A 170 -9.52 28.27 22.12
C THR A 170 -9.64 29.38 21.09
N LEU A 171 -8.50 29.92 20.70
CA LEU A 171 -8.35 30.92 19.65
C LEU A 171 -8.16 30.26 18.30
N THR A 172 -8.59 30.93 17.23
CA THR A 172 -8.54 30.38 15.87
C THR A 172 -7.10 30.26 15.34
N ILE A 173 -6.23 31.17 15.74
CA ILE A 173 -4.81 31.18 15.37
C ILE A 173 -4.01 31.95 16.43
N CYS A 174 -2.69 31.77 16.47
CA CYS A 174 -1.81 32.54 17.35
C CYS A 174 -2.04 34.05 17.15
N PRO A 175 -2.39 34.81 18.21
CA PRO A 175 -2.48 36.26 18.14
C PRO A 175 -1.22 36.90 17.57
N GLY A 176 -1.37 37.95 16.75
CA GLY A 176 -0.27 38.62 16.06
C GLY A 176 0.13 38.01 14.71
N THR A 177 -0.42 36.86 14.32
CA THR A 177 -0.22 36.30 12.96
C THR A 177 -1.12 36.91 11.91
N VAL A 178 -2.41 37.12 12.25
CA VAL A 178 -3.41 37.74 11.37
C VAL A 178 -3.94 39.04 11.99
N VAL A 179 -4.34 38.98 13.26
CA VAL A 179 -4.86 40.13 14.02
C VAL A 179 -4.30 40.14 15.44
N GLY A 180 -4.36 41.31 16.07
CA GLY A 180 -3.93 41.55 17.46
C GLY A 180 -2.44 41.35 17.70
N LYS A 181 -2.07 40.92 18.92
CA LYS A 181 -0.67 40.84 19.36
C LYS A 181 -0.47 39.61 20.24
N TYR A 182 0.61 38.87 19.99
CA TYR A 182 1.05 37.80 20.86
C TYR A 182 1.51 38.34 22.23
N ASP A 183 1.12 37.63 23.28
CA ASP A 183 1.49 37.89 24.67
C ASP A 183 1.62 36.54 25.39
N PRO A 184 2.83 36.11 25.76
CA PRO A 184 3.05 34.81 26.40
C PRO A 184 2.44 34.70 27.80
N GLU A 185 2.04 35.82 28.43
CA GLU A 185 1.34 35.80 29.72
C GLU A 185 -0.18 35.61 29.55
N GLN A 186 -0.70 35.73 28.33
CA GLN A 186 -2.13 35.59 28.04
C GLN A 186 -2.45 34.46 27.07
N HIS A 187 -1.49 34.07 26.23
CA HIS A 187 -1.69 33.12 25.14
C HIS A 187 -0.77 31.92 25.30
N TYR A 188 -1.37 30.75 25.41
CA TYR A 188 -0.67 29.49 25.66
C TYR A 188 -0.88 28.53 24.51
N PHE A 189 0.19 27.85 24.12
CA PHE A 189 0.12 26.79 23.14
C PHE A 189 -0.33 25.49 23.82
N ILE A 190 -1.27 24.79 23.18
CA ILE A 190 -1.72 23.45 23.57
C ILE A 190 -1.80 22.58 22.32
N ASN A 191 -1.33 21.34 22.41
CA ASN A 191 -1.50 20.33 21.39
C ASN A 191 -2.42 19.22 21.91
N LEU A 192 -3.63 19.13 21.40
CA LEU A 192 -4.65 18.19 21.85
C LEU A 192 -4.16 16.75 21.71
N ASP A 193 -4.39 15.94 22.74
CA ASP A 193 -4.10 14.51 22.70
C ASP A 193 -5.27 13.70 22.13
N PHE A 194 -5.09 12.38 22.00
CA PHE A 194 -6.14 11.48 21.52
C PHE A 194 -7.43 11.55 22.37
N SER A 195 -7.30 11.63 23.69
CA SER A 195 -8.42 11.60 24.64
C SER A 195 -9.22 12.90 24.58
N ASP A 196 -8.53 14.04 24.47
CA ASP A 196 -9.14 15.35 24.25
C ASP A 196 -9.99 15.35 22.98
N ILE A 197 -9.42 14.89 21.86
CA ILE A 197 -10.09 14.88 20.56
C ILE A 197 -11.32 13.97 20.61
N LEU A 198 -11.18 12.75 21.15
CA LEU A 198 -12.30 11.81 21.26
C LEU A 198 -13.42 12.35 22.17
N HIS A 199 -13.06 12.98 23.28
CA HIS A 199 -14.02 13.64 24.17
C HIS A 199 -14.74 14.78 23.46
N ASP A 200 -14.00 15.64 22.75
CA ASP A 200 -14.57 16.76 22.03
C ASP A 200 -15.52 16.32 20.92
N LEU A 201 -15.16 15.30 20.12
CA LEU A 201 -16.02 14.72 19.09
C LEU A 201 -17.34 14.17 19.69
N SER A 202 -17.23 13.45 20.82
CA SER A 202 -18.40 12.92 21.53
C SER A 202 -19.32 14.05 22.00
N LYS A 203 -18.76 15.15 22.51
CA LYS A 203 -19.53 16.32 22.96
C LYS A 203 -20.16 17.11 21.82
N ILE A 204 -19.44 17.29 20.71
CA ILE A 204 -19.98 17.92 19.50
C ILE A 204 -21.21 17.17 19.00
N GLU A 205 -21.12 15.83 18.89
CA GLU A 205 -22.26 15.00 18.49
C GLU A 205 -23.42 15.10 19.49
N GLU A 206 -23.13 14.97 20.79
CA GLU A 206 -24.14 15.10 21.86
C GLU A 206 -24.91 16.43 21.77
N TYR A 207 -24.18 17.54 21.56
CA TYR A 207 -24.77 18.87 21.51
C TYR A 207 -25.57 19.11 20.23
N ILE A 208 -25.08 18.66 19.08
CA ILE A 208 -25.80 18.78 17.81
C ILE A 208 -27.08 17.92 17.83
N LEU A 209 -27.02 16.71 18.41
CA LEU A 209 -28.20 15.85 18.54
C LEU A 209 -29.28 16.43 19.48
N LYS A 210 -28.92 17.31 20.42
CA LYS A 210 -29.92 18.05 21.23
C LYS A 210 -30.69 19.07 20.40
N LEU A 211 -30.07 19.66 19.37
CA LEU A 211 -30.71 20.60 18.45
C LEU A 211 -31.49 19.86 17.36
N ASN A 212 -30.92 18.79 16.81
CA ASN A 212 -31.53 18.00 15.75
C ASN A 212 -31.22 16.50 15.95
N PRO A 213 -32.12 15.71 16.55
CA PRO A 213 -31.95 14.26 16.72
C PRO A 213 -31.97 13.47 15.40
N GLY A 214 -32.50 14.08 14.33
CA GLY A 214 -32.66 13.47 13.01
C GLY A 214 -31.37 13.44 12.19
N ILE A 215 -30.47 14.38 12.43
CA ILE A 215 -29.25 14.58 11.65
C ILE A 215 -28.32 13.36 11.67
N ASN A 216 -27.58 13.18 10.58
CA ASN A 216 -26.48 12.23 10.45
C ASN A 216 -25.14 12.98 10.31
N PHE A 217 -24.06 12.33 10.68
CA PHE A 217 -22.72 12.92 10.74
C PHE A 217 -21.79 12.25 9.75
N ILE A 218 -21.00 13.05 9.06
CA ILE A 218 -19.85 12.57 8.28
C ILE A 218 -18.60 13.22 8.85
N TYR A 219 -17.74 12.40 9.43
CA TYR A 219 -16.43 12.85 9.88
C TYR A 219 -15.39 12.55 8.82
N THR A 220 -14.46 13.48 8.63
CA THR A 220 -13.28 13.26 7.79
C THR A 220 -12.05 13.95 8.38
N VAL A 221 -10.87 13.43 8.07
CA VAL A 221 -9.58 14.08 8.39
C VAL A 221 -9.10 14.85 7.17
N SER A 222 -8.66 16.09 7.38
CA SER A 222 -8.15 16.95 6.33
C SER A 222 -6.81 16.43 5.78
N PRO A 223 -6.63 16.24 4.47
CA PRO A 223 -5.36 15.83 3.85
C PRO A 223 -4.27 16.91 3.89
N VAL A 224 -4.66 18.18 4.09
CA VAL A 224 -3.75 19.32 4.08
C VAL A 224 -2.77 19.27 5.26
N PRO A 225 -1.44 19.28 5.02
CA PRO A 225 -0.40 19.37 6.05
C PRO A 225 -0.45 20.67 6.87
N LEU A 226 0.24 20.70 8.02
CA LEU A 226 0.45 21.95 8.76
C LEU A 226 1.30 22.91 7.91
N THR A 227 0.91 24.18 7.86
CA THR A 227 1.75 25.24 7.27
C THR A 227 2.96 25.53 8.16
N ALA A 228 2.76 25.49 9.49
CA ALA A 228 3.78 25.66 10.51
C ALA A 228 3.35 24.93 11.78
N THR A 229 4.30 24.58 12.64
CA THR A 229 4.10 23.99 13.98
C THR A 229 4.72 24.91 15.02
N ALA A 230 4.12 25.00 16.20
CA ALA A 230 4.72 25.68 17.36
C ALA A 230 5.46 24.72 18.30
N GLU A 231 5.46 23.42 17.99
CA GLU A 231 6.32 22.43 18.64
C GLU A 231 7.80 22.67 18.26
N GLU A 232 8.72 22.15 19.08
CA GLU A 232 10.15 22.13 18.73
C GLU A 232 10.48 21.12 17.61
N GLU A 233 9.55 20.20 17.32
CA GLU A 233 9.71 19.14 16.32
C GLU A 233 9.55 19.66 14.87
N HIS A 234 10.17 18.96 13.92
CA HIS A 234 10.06 19.30 12.50
C HIS A 234 8.63 19.17 11.99
N VAL A 235 8.15 20.18 11.23
CA VAL A 235 6.76 20.29 10.74
C VAL A 235 6.22 19.05 10.03
N LEU A 236 7.07 18.29 9.32
CA LEU A 236 6.69 17.01 8.70
C LEU A 236 6.27 15.98 9.75
N VAL A 237 7.05 15.84 10.82
CA VAL A 237 6.78 14.85 11.88
C VAL A 237 5.59 15.29 12.71
N SER A 238 5.52 16.58 13.09
CA SER A 238 4.36 17.16 13.79
C SER A 238 3.07 16.99 12.98
N THR A 239 3.12 17.18 11.65
CA THR A 239 1.98 16.94 10.76
C THR A 239 1.54 15.48 10.82
N CYS A 240 2.47 14.54 10.61
CA CYS A 240 2.17 13.11 10.63
C CYS A 240 1.56 12.69 11.97
N PHE A 241 2.11 13.16 13.09
CA PHE A 241 1.61 12.87 14.41
C PHE A 241 0.20 13.46 14.64
N SER A 242 -0.01 14.72 14.27
CA SER A 242 -1.31 15.40 14.37
C SER A 242 -2.41 14.66 13.59
N LYS A 243 -2.16 14.30 12.32
CA LYS A 243 -3.12 13.57 11.49
C LYS A 243 -3.39 12.16 12.01
N SER A 244 -2.36 11.48 12.52
CA SER A 244 -2.50 10.16 13.13
C SER A 244 -3.39 10.19 14.37
N LYS A 245 -3.21 11.17 15.27
CA LYS A 245 -4.07 11.38 16.45
C LYS A 245 -5.53 11.62 16.04
N LEU A 246 -5.76 12.55 15.11
CA LEU A 246 -7.12 12.85 14.61
C LEU A 246 -7.76 11.62 13.99
N ARG A 247 -7.04 10.90 13.11
CA ARG A 247 -7.58 9.74 12.41
C ARG A 247 -7.95 8.60 13.35
N ALA A 248 -7.11 8.36 14.37
CA ALA A 248 -7.38 7.38 15.41
C ALA A 248 -8.63 7.76 16.21
N ALA A 249 -8.72 9.01 16.70
CA ALA A 249 -9.85 9.49 17.49
C ALA A 249 -11.17 9.48 16.71
N VAL A 250 -11.17 9.95 15.45
CA VAL A 250 -12.34 9.88 14.56
C VAL A 250 -12.77 8.43 14.32
N GLY A 251 -11.82 7.53 14.09
CA GLY A 251 -12.12 6.10 13.89
C GLY A 251 -12.73 5.44 15.13
N GLU A 252 -12.30 5.82 16.33
CA GLU A 252 -12.88 5.34 17.59
C GLU A 252 -14.27 5.93 17.85
N HIS A 253 -14.47 7.22 17.55
CA HIS A 253 -15.75 7.91 17.65
C HIS A 253 -16.81 7.30 16.73
N VAL A 254 -16.50 7.18 15.44
CA VAL A 254 -17.40 6.62 14.42
C VAL A 254 -17.78 5.17 14.73
N ARG A 255 -16.86 4.36 15.28
CA ARG A 255 -17.18 2.97 15.69
C ARG A 255 -18.21 2.88 16.81
N LYS A 256 -18.33 3.92 17.64
CA LYS A 256 -19.25 3.96 18.79
C LYS A 256 -20.58 4.64 18.46
N SER A 257 -20.60 5.56 17.51
CA SER A 257 -21.82 6.24 17.09
C SER A 257 -22.62 5.41 16.08
N LYS A 258 -23.96 5.48 16.19
CA LYS A 258 -24.90 4.93 15.19
C LYS A 258 -25.32 5.95 14.13
N LYS A 259 -24.90 7.20 14.29
CA LYS A 259 -25.29 8.35 13.47
C LYS A 259 -24.13 8.88 12.65
N SER A 260 -22.94 8.32 12.83
CA SER A 260 -21.71 8.82 12.22
C SER A 260 -21.12 7.83 11.24
N GLU A 261 -20.57 8.36 10.16
CA GLU A 261 -19.71 7.62 9.25
C GLU A 261 -18.41 8.38 9.00
N TYR A 262 -17.42 7.65 8.47
CA TYR A 262 -16.13 8.20 8.11
C TYR A 262 -15.99 8.29 6.60
N PHE A 263 -15.66 9.48 6.09
CA PHE A 263 -15.25 9.67 4.70
C PHE A 263 -13.71 9.79 4.61
N PRO A 264 -13.00 8.92 3.86
CA PRO A 264 -11.54 8.81 3.93
C PRO A 264 -10.80 9.82 3.03
N SER A 265 -11.09 11.12 3.15
CA SER A 265 -10.41 12.12 2.30
C SER A 265 -8.91 12.25 2.58
N TYR A 266 -8.47 11.95 3.80
CA TYR A 266 -7.05 11.93 4.16
C TYR A 266 -6.32 10.85 3.37
N GLU A 267 -6.77 9.60 3.49
CA GLU A 267 -6.15 8.44 2.86
C GLU A 267 -6.19 8.51 1.33
N LEU A 268 -7.28 9.03 0.76
CA LEU A 268 -7.40 9.22 -0.69
C LEU A 268 -6.32 10.14 -1.28
N ILE A 269 -5.74 11.04 -0.48
CA ILE A 269 -4.68 11.95 -0.93
C ILE A 269 -3.29 11.47 -0.49
N THR A 270 -3.17 10.81 0.67
CA THR A 270 -1.86 10.50 1.26
C THR A 270 -1.35 9.09 1.00
N HIS A 271 -2.09 8.25 0.29
CA HIS A 271 -1.61 6.93 -0.12
C HIS A 271 -0.48 7.02 -1.16
N SER A 272 0.27 5.93 -1.31
CA SER A 272 1.26 5.76 -2.38
C SER A 272 0.58 5.63 -3.73
N ASP A 273 1.05 6.37 -4.72
CA ASP A 273 0.46 6.43 -6.06
C ASP A 273 1.45 5.91 -7.13
N LEU A 274 0.95 5.68 -8.35
CA LEU A 274 1.74 5.25 -9.50
C LEU A 274 2.92 6.21 -9.72
N GLY A 275 4.12 5.64 -9.77
CA GLY A 275 5.37 6.40 -9.94
C GLY A 275 5.94 7.01 -8.65
N ASP A 276 5.37 6.70 -7.48
CA ASP A 276 5.98 7.07 -6.20
C ASP A 276 7.29 6.31 -5.98
N TRP A 277 8.41 7.00 -6.22
CA TRP A 277 9.77 6.45 -6.13
C TRP A 277 10.12 5.89 -4.75
N ARG A 278 9.38 6.27 -3.69
CA ARG A 278 9.60 5.76 -2.32
C ARG A 278 9.14 4.32 -2.16
N PHE A 279 8.29 3.84 -3.06
CA PHE A 279 7.74 2.50 -3.05
C PHE A 279 8.12 1.74 -4.34
N GLU A 280 8.02 0.43 -4.29
CA GLU A 280 8.14 -0.42 -5.47
C GLU A 280 6.91 -0.36 -6.37
N SER A 281 6.97 -1.02 -7.54
CA SER A 281 5.84 -1.11 -8.48
C SER A 281 4.57 -1.74 -7.89
N ASN A 282 4.66 -2.40 -6.72
CA ASN A 282 3.51 -2.90 -5.99
C ASN A 282 2.81 -1.83 -5.11
N LEU A 283 3.37 -0.61 -5.05
CA LEU A 283 2.94 0.54 -4.25
C LEU A 283 2.89 0.28 -2.74
N ARG A 284 3.51 -0.79 -2.25
CA ARG A 284 3.44 -1.23 -0.85
C ARG A 284 4.81 -1.37 -0.21
N SER A 285 5.72 -2.06 -0.89
CA SER A 285 7.08 -2.25 -0.42
C SER A 285 7.84 -0.94 -0.54
N VAL A 286 8.58 -0.54 0.49
CA VAL A 286 9.45 0.64 0.42
C VAL A 286 10.63 0.31 -0.49
N SER A 287 10.92 1.18 -1.44
CA SER A 287 12.01 0.96 -2.39
C SER A 287 13.38 1.16 -1.76
N SER A 288 14.44 0.64 -2.39
CA SER A 288 15.83 0.98 -2.01
C SER A 288 16.04 2.48 -1.88
N ASN A 289 15.49 3.23 -2.83
CA ASN A 289 15.63 4.67 -2.87
C ASN A 289 14.90 5.30 -1.68
N GLY A 290 13.70 4.81 -1.35
CA GLY A 290 12.96 5.19 -0.14
C GLY A 290 13.74 4.91 1.14
N VAL A 291 14.30 3.70 1.29
CA VAL A 291 15.11 3.33 2.47
C VAL A 291 16.37 4.19 2.56
N ARG A 292 17.13 4.34 1.47
CA ARG A 292 18.32 5.20 1.45
C ARG A 292 17.98 6.63 1.81
N TYR A 293 16.88 7.15 1.27
CA TYR A 293 16.41 8.49 1.59
C TYR A 293 16.17 8.64 3.10
N VAL A 294 15.54 7.67 3.75
CA VAL A 294 15.37 7.67 5.22
C VAL A 294 16.72 7.58 5.93
N MET A 295 17.59 6.64 5.56
CA MET A 295 18.88 6.42 6.22
C MET A 295 19.82 7.64 6.10
N ARG A 296 19.80 8.33 4.97
CA ARG A 296 20.57 9.58 4.77
C ARG A 296 20.26 10.65 5.82
N HIS A 297 18.97 10.80 6.18
CA HIS A 297 18.58 11.71 7.25
C HIS A 297 19.07 11.24 8.63
N GLY A 298 19.15 9.92 8.85
CA GLY A 298 19.60 9.34 10.11
C GLY A 298 21.11 9.41 10.37
N PHE A 299 21.92 9.52 9.30
CA PHE A 299 23.39 9.52 9.39
C PHE A 299 24.05 10.83 8.93
N ASP A 300 23.27 11.91 8.76
CA ASP A 300 23.74 13.23 8.28
C ASP A 300 24.55 13.15 6.96
N GLU A 301 24.18 12.22 6.08
CA GLU A 301 24.81 12.07 4.78
C GLU A 301 24.37 13.22 3.86
N ALA A 302 25.34 13.94 3.29
CA ALA A 302 25.05 15.02 2.35
C ALA A 302 24.21 14.53 1.16
N MET A 303 23.37 15.40 0.59
CA MET A 303 22.74 15.13 -0.71
C MET A 303 23.81 15.03 -1.79
N GLU A 304 24.34 13.83 -1.98
CA GLU A 304 25.06 13.48 -3.19
C GLU A 304 24.05 13.53 -4.34
N LYS A 305 24.41 14.22 -5.43
CA LYS A 305 23.67 14.17 -6.70
C LYS A 305 23.41 12.70 -7.02
N ALA A 306 22.13 12.29 -6.94
CA ALA A 306 21.61 10.94 -7.16
C ALA A 306 22.70 9.90 -7.46
N ASP A 307 23.43 9.45 -6.43
CA ASP A 307 24.37 8.36 -6.60
C ASP A 307 23.59 7.05 -6.49
N HIS A 308 23.55 6.32 -7.60
CA HIS A 308 22.75 5.13 -7.80
C HIS A 308 23.31 3.87 -7.10
N GLN A 309 23.98 4.06 -5.95
CA GLN A 309 25.01 3.13 -5.51
C GLN A 309 24.55 1.85 -4.81
N ASN A 310 23.32 1.77 -4.28
CA ASN A 310 22.79 0.53 -3.65
C ASN A 310 21.42 0.15 -4.24
N LYS A 311 21.33 0.00 -5.56
CA LYS A 311 20.18 -0.68 -6.20
C LYS A 311 20.22 -2.21 -6.00
N PHE A 312 21.32 -2.77 -5.49
CA PHE A 312 21.62 -4.20 -5.55
C PHE A 312 21.04 -5.04 -4.41
N ASP A 313 21.33 -4.72 -3.14
CA ASP A 313 20.74 -5.49 -2.02
C ASP A 313 19.21 -5.37 -2.02
N ALA A 314 18.69 -4.19 -2.34
CA ALA A 314 17.26 -3.98 -2.53
C ALA A 314 16.67 -4.67 -3.77
N PHE A 315 17.46 -4.93 -4.81
CA PHE A 315 16.98 -5.70 -5.96
C PHE A 315 16.65 -7.14 -5.54
N PHE A 316 17.54 -7.78 -4.77
CA PHE A 316 17.33 -9.14 -4.28
C PHE A 316 16.31 -9.21 -3.13
N ASP A 317 16.28 -8.22 -2.23
CA ASP A 317 15.28 -8.15 -1.16
C ASP A 317 13.86 -7.87 -1.71
N ASN A 318 13.71 -7.09 -2.78
CA ASN A 318 12.43 -6.88 -3.45
C ASN A 318 11.88 -8.14 -4.13
N ILE A 319 12.76 -9.00 -4.65
CA ILE A 319 12.37 -10.31 -5.21
C ILE A 319 11.77 -11.19 -4.11
N ASP A 320 12.38 -11.18 -2.91
CA ASP A 320 11.88 -11.95 -1.75
C ASP A 320 10.55 -11.37 -1.20
N LEU A 321 10.29 -10.06 -1.35
CA LEU A 321 9.01 -9.41 -0.97
C LEU A 321 7.88 -9.59 -2.01
N TYR A 322 8.19 -9.62 -3.31
CA TYR A 322 7.22 -9.99 -4.37
C TYR A 322 6.75 -11.45 -4.21
N CYS A 323 7.61 -12.29 -3.63
CA CYS A 323 7.38 -13.69 -3.29
C CYS A 323 6.34 -13.88 -2.16
N GLU A 324 6.15 -12.94 -1.23
CA GLU A 324 5.11 -13.04 -0.19
C GLU A 324 3.68 -12.96 -0.75
N GLU A 325 3.47 -12.27 -1.86
CA GLU A 325 2.17 -12.13 -2.52
C GLU A 325 1.76 -13.44 -3.24
N GLU A 326 2.70 -14.05 -3.97
CA GLU A 326 2.48 -15.35 -4.61
C GLU A 326 2.23 -16.46 -3.58
N LYS A 327 2.91 -16.40 -2.43
CA LYS A 327 2.65 -17.25 -1.27
C LYS A 327 1.21 -17.10 -0.76
N LEU A 328 0.73 -15.86 -0.60
CA LEU A 328 -0.65 -15.58 -0.16
C LEU A 328 -1.69 -16.07 -1.19
N GLU A 329 -1.41 -15.91 -2.48
CA GLU A 329 -2.26 -16.43 -3.56
C GLU A 329 -2.29 -17.96 -3.58
N ALA A 330 -1.14 -18.63 -3.44
CA ALA A 330 -1.05 -20.09 -3.35
C ALA A 330 -1.88 -20.63 -2.19
N LEU A 331 -1.77 -20.02 -0.99
CA LEU A 331 -2.57 -20.35 0.19
C LEU A 331 -4.06 -20.14 -0.04
N ASN A 332 -4.46 -19.05 -0.72
CA ASN A 332 -5.86 -18.79 -1.03
C ASN A 332 -6.43 -19.80 -2.02
N LYS A 333 -5.67 -20.18 -3.06
CA LYS A 333 -6.09 -21.18 -4.06
C LYS A 333 -6.25 -22.58 -3.44
N ILE A 334 -5.31 -22.95 -2.59
CA ILE A 334 -5.41 -24.16 -1.76
C ILE A 334 -6.76 -24.21 -1.02
N ARG A 335 -7.13 -23.10 -0.39
CA ARG A 335 -8.31 -23.00 0.50
C ARG A 335 -9.62 -22.89 -0.28
N SER A 336 -9.58 -22.39 -1.52
CA SER A 336 -10.73 -22.22 -2.40
C SER A 336 -10.96 -23.39 -3.36
N SER A 337 -9.95 -24.21 -3.67
CA SER A 337 -10.08 -25.30 -4.66
C SER A 337 -11.00 -26.42 -4.19
N SER A 338 -12.18 -26.52 -4.81
CA SER A 338 -12.98 -27.75 -4.84
C SER A 338 -12.26 -28.82 -5.69
N ALA A 339 -12.43 -30.08 -5.31
CA ALA A 339 -11.93 -31.38 -5.79
C ALA A 339 -11.62 -31.61 -7.30
N ASN A 340 -11.08 -30.66 -8.06
CA ASN A 340 -10.59 -30.91 -9.41
C ASN A 340 -9.23 -31.58 -9.33
N HIS A 341 -9.18 -32.82 -9.83
CA HIS A 341 -7.96 -33.59 -10.00
C HIS A 341 -7.17 -33.00 -11.17
N SER A 342 -5.86 -32.82 -11.01
CA SER A 342 -4.95 -32.43 -12.08
C SER A 342 -3.76 -33.37 -12.09
N ASP A 343 -3.38 -33.81 -13.29
CA ASP A 343 -2.17 -34.60 -13.53
C ASP A 343 -0.93 -33.72 -13.74
N ILE A 344 -1.06 -32.40 -13.56
CA ILE A 344 0.01 -31.41 -13.73
C ILE A 344 0.35 -30.77 -12.39
N PHE A 345 1.63 -30.86 -12.03
CA PHE A 345 2.16 -30.29 -10.80
C PHE A 345 3.24 -29.28 -11.11
N LEU A 346 3.19 -28.13 -10.44
CA LEU A 346 4.23 -27.12 -10.47
C LEU A 346 4.89 -27.11 -9.10
N ILE A 347 6.19 -27.36 -9.03
CA ILE A 347 6.92 -27.48 -7.77
C ILE A 347 8.23 -26.70 -7.89
N GLY A 348 8.30 -25.54 -7.26
CA GLY A 348 9.48 -24.69 -7.32
C GLY A 348 9.30 -23.36 -6.61
N ASP A 349 9.91 -22.31 -7.13
CA ASP A 349 9.79 -20.95 -6.59
C ASP A 349 8.68 -20.13 -7.30
N SER A 350 8.78 -18.80 -7.22
CA SER A 350 7.85 -17.85 -7.84
C SER A 350 7.73 -18.02 -9.36
N GLN A 351 8.73 -18.57 -10.05
CA GLN A 351 8.60 -18.89 -11.48
C GLN A 351 7.47 -19.90 -11.71
N MET A 352 7.35 -20.91 -10.85
CA MET A 352 6.28 -21.91 -10.91
C MET A 352 4.92 -21.31 -10.55
N GLY A 353 4.89 -20.31 -9.65
CA GLY A 353 3.69 -19.50 -9.39
C GLY A 353 3.22 -18.74 -10.63
N LYS A 354 4.13 -18.05 -11.33
CA LYS A 354 3.86 -17.31 -12.57
C LYS A 354 3.41 -18.21 -13.72
N LEU A 355 4.07 -19.36 -13.90
CA LEU A 355 3.66 -20.36 -14.88
C LEU A 355 2.25 -20.92 -14.58
N GLY A 356 1.94 -21.15 -13.31
CA GLY A 356 0.60 -21.57 -12.89
C GLY A 356 -0.49 -20.57 -13.26
N ARG A 357 -0.28 -19.29 -12.99
CA ARG A 357 -1.22 -18.22 -13.39
C ARG A 357 -1.42 -18.17 -14.91
N ALA A 358 -0.38 -18.48 -15.68
CA ALA A 358 -0.48 -18.58 -17.14
C ALA A 358 -1.27 -19.83 -17.58
N PHE A 359 -1.09 -20.98 -16.93
CA PHE A 359 -1.91 -22.17 -17.19
C PHE A 359 -3.41 -21.93 -16.94
N GLU A 360 -3.75 -21.26 -15.84
CA GLU A 360 -5.14 -20.88 -15.55
C GLU A 360 -5.77 -20.02 -16.67
N GLN A 361 -5.01 -19.07 -17.20
CA GLN A 361 -5.50 -18.18 -18.27
C GLN A 361 -5.76 -18.91 -19.59
N ILE A 362 -5.15 -20.08 -19.79
CA ILE A 362 -5.39 -20.95 -20.95
C ILE A 362 -6.25 -22.18 -20.61
N GLY A 363 -6.86 -22.22 -19.43
CA GLY A 363 -7.77 -23.29 -19.00
C GLY A 363 -7.10 -24.58 -18.56
N VAL A 364 -5.78 -24.61 -18.37
CA VAL A 364 -5.07 -25.81 -17.91
C VAL A 364 -5.11 -25.89 -16.38
N SER A 365 -5.62 -27.00 -15.85
CA SER A 365 -5.66 -27.24 -14.41
C SER A 365 -4.32 -27.75 -13.90
N TYR A 366 -3.84 -27.23 -12.77
CA TYR A 366 -2.58 -27.64 -12.14
C TYR A 366 -2.70 -27.65 -10.61
N SER A 367 -1.82 -28.41 -9.96
CA SER A 367 -1.58 -28.42 -8.51
C SER A 367 -0.20 -27.86 -8.16
N GLY A 368 -0.02 -27.32 -6.95
CA GLY A 368 1.23 -26.70 -6.53
C GLY A 368 1.37 -25.24 -7.01
N GLY A 369 2.59 -24.83 -7.35
CA GLY A 369 2.97 -23.46 -7.71
C GLY A 369 4.27 -23.09 -6.99
N HIS A 370 4.22 -21.99 -6.26
CA HIS A 370 5.32 -21.51 -5.42
C HIS A 370 5.37 -22.29 -4.10
N ILE A 371 6.28 -23.26 -4.01
CA ILE A 371 6.42 -24.17 -2.85
C ILE A 371 7.40 -23.65 -1.82
N MET A 372 8.46 -22.96 -2.24
CA MET A 372 9.45 -22.30 -1.38
C MET A 372 10.08 -21.12 -2.13
N SER A 373 10.66 -20.14 -1.43
CA SER A 373 11.37 -19.04 -2.10
C SER A 373 12.62 -19.53 -2.85
N GLY A 374 13.00 -18.81 -3.93
CA GLY A 374 14.22 -19.10 -4.66
C GLY A 374 15.48 -18.98 -3.79
N SER A 375 15.50 -18.04 -2.84
CA SER A 375 16.58 -17.93 -1.85
C SER A 375 16.65 -19.16 -0.93
N ALA A 376 15.51 -19.69 -0.49
CA ALA A 376 15.47 -20.90 0.33
C ALA A 376 15.89 -22.16 -0.44
N TRP A 377 15.54 -22.29 -1.73
CA TRP A 377 16.08 -23.37 -2.58
C TRP A 377 17.59 -23.26 -2.75
N ALA A 378 18.12 -22.08 -3.10
CA ALA A 378 19.54 -21.85 -3.32
C ALA A 378 20.39 -22.09 -2.06
N MET A 379 19.85 -21.75 -0.88
CA MET A 379 20.50 -21.97 0.42
C MET A 379 20.20 -23.34 1.03
N THR A 380 19.45 -24.22 0.35
CA THR A 380 19.00 -25.52 0.87
C THR A 380 18.30 -25.42 2.24
N ASN A 381 17.46 -24.41 2.42
CA ASN A 381 16.74 -24.12 3.66
C ASN A 381 15.50 -25.04 3.85
N PHE A 382 15.75 -26.33 3.84
CA PHE A 382 14.81 -27.42 4.09
C PHE A 382 15.56 -28.64 4.63
N GLU A 383 14.84 -29.68 5.04
CA GLU A 383 15.44 -31.00 5.30
C GLU A 383 14.73 -32.08 4.50
N PRO A 384 15.46 -32.99 3.83
CA PRO A 384 14.87 -34.20 3.26
C PRO A 384 14.14 -35.01 4.34
N ASP A 385 12.97 -35.55 3.98
CA ASP A 385 12.12 -36.32 4.86
C ASP A 385 11.53 -37.53 4.12
N ASN A 386 11.46 -38.68 4.77
CA ASN A 386 11.05 -39.92 4.11
C ASN A 386 9.55 -40.02 3.87
N GLU A 387 8.74 -39.32 4.68
CA GLU A 387 7.28 -39.30 4.51
C GLU A 387 6.87 -38.12 3.63
N ARG A 388 7.46 -36.94 3.87
CA ARG A 388 7.09 -35.69 3.22
C ARG A 388 7.94 -35.35 2.00
N ILE A 389 8.89 -36.20 1.60
CA ILE A 389 9.97 -35.88 0.64
C ILE A 389 10.96 -34.86 1.21
N PHE A 390 10.47 -33.71 1.71
CA PHE A 390 11.21 -32.69 2.45
C PHE A 390 10.30 -31.85 3.34
N ILE A 391 10.91 -31.08 4.24
CA ILE A 391 10.25 -30.12 5.14
C ILE A 391 10.84 -28.73 4.91
N PRO A 392 10.07 -27.76 4.36
CA PRO A 392 10.47 -26.36 4.30
C PRO A 392 10.79 -25.79 5.68
N LYS A 393 11.88 -25.02 5.82
CA LYS A 393 12.26 -24.37 7.09
C LYS A 393 11.90 -22.88 7.16
N GLU A 394 11.38 -22.30 6.08
CA GLU A 394 11.09 -20.87 6.01
C GLU A 394 9.99 -20.43 6.98
N SER A 395 8.81 -21.06 6.90
CA SER A 395 7.66 -20.73 7.76
C SER A 395 6.60 -21.84 7.72
N PRO A 396 5.71 -21.92 8.73
CA PRO A 396 4.64 -22.93 8.79
C PRO A 396 3.72 -22.93 7.56
N GLU A 397 3.54 -21.78 6.89
CA GLU A 397 2.67 -21.73 5.71
C GLU A 397 3.27 -22.45 4.49
N TYR A 398 4.60 -22.40 4.30
CA TYR A 398 5.24 -23.18 3.23
C TYR A 398 5.14 -24.68 3.48
N VAL A 399 5.17 -25.10 4.76
CA VAL A 399 4.86 -26.49 5.13
C VAL A 399 3.41 -26.84 4.79
N GLU A 400 2.44 -25.95 5.05
CA GLU A 400 1.03 -26.16 4.69
C GLU A 400 0.85 -26.30 3.17
N ILE A 401 1.45 -25.41 2.38
CA ILE A 401 1.43 -25.44 0.91
C ILE A 401 1.99 -26.76 0.39
N TRP A 402 3.14 -27.17 0.93
CA TRP A 402 3.81 -28.39 0.53
C TRP A 402 2.99 -29.64 0.91
N ASP A 403 2.53 -29.76 2.15
CA ASP A 403 1.77 -30.91 2.64
C ASP A 403 0.52 -31.18 1.79
N GLN A 404 -0.16 -30.12 1.35
CA GLN A 404 -1.36 -30.27 0.52
C GLN A 404 -1.03 -30.58 -0.94
N THR A 405 0.06 -30.02 -1.46
CA THR A 405 0.56 -30.36 -2.80
C THR A 405 0.96 -31.83 -2.85
N LEU A 406 1.71 -32.29 -1.86
CA LEU A 406 2.10 -33.70 -1.72
C LEU A 406 0.88 -34.60 -1.58
N LYS A 407 -0.10 -34.23 -0.74
CA LYS A 407 -1.34 -35.01 -0.60
C LYS A 407 -2.09 -35.18 -1.92
N LYS A 408 -2.11 -34.15 -2.78
CA LYS A 408 -2.70 -34.25 -4.13
C LYS A 408 -1.85 -35.15 -5.04
N LEU A 409 -0.53 -35.04 -4.93
CA LEU A 409 0.43 -35.83 -5.70
C LEU A 409 0.36 -37.33 -5.37
N GLU A 410 0.17 -37.68 -4.10
CA GLU A 410 -0.05 -39.06 -3.62
C GLU A 410 -1.39 -39.65 -4.12
N GLN A 411 -2.36 -38.81 -4.44
CA GLN A 411 -3.70 -39.19 -4.92
C GLN A 411 -3.81 -39.24 -6.46
N LYS A 412 -2.68 -39.24 -7.18
CA LYS A 412 -2.63 -39.31 -8.65
C LYS A 412 -3.38 -40.54 -9.18
N ARG A 413 -4.08 -40.36 -10.31
CA ARG A 413 -4.91 -41.40 -10.96
C ARG A 413 -4.40 -41.77 -12.36
N SER A 414 -3.57 -40.92 -12.96
CA SER A 414 -3.04 -41.10 -14.31
C SER A 414 -1.53 -40.76 -14.37
N LYS A 415 -0.95 -40.66 -15.57
CA LYS A 415 0.45 -40.30 -15.77
C LYS A 415 0.66 -38.82 -15.44
N THR A 416 1.27 -38.54 -14.30
CA THR A 416 1.55 -37.19 -13.81
C THR A 416 2.79 -36.57 -14.44
N VAL A 417 2.74 -35.27 -14.76
CA VAL A 417 3.88 -34.44 -15.18
C VAL A 417 4.16 -33.41 -14.10
N ILE A 418 5.42 -33.29 -13.68
CA ILE A 418 5.87 -32.35 -12.65
C ILE A 418 6.83 -31.36 -13.30
N PHE A 419 6.36 -30.12 -13.47
CA PHE A 419 7.21 -29.01 -13.87
C PHE A 419 7.92 -28.44 -12.65
N SER A 420 9.23 -28.25 -12.75
CA SER A 420 10.05 -27.71 -11.66
C SER A 420 11.18 -26.85 -12.18
N ASN A 421 11.57 -25.85 -11.39
CA ASN A 421 12.80 -25.08 -11.59
C ASN A 421 13.75 -25.20 -10.39
N ILE A 422 13.58 -26.23 -9.55
CA ILE A 422 14.46 -26.48 -8.40
C ILE A 422 15.90 -26.68 -8.92
N GLY A 423 16.83 -25.88 -8.40
CA GLY A 423 18.25 -25.92 -8.79
C GLY A 423 18.63 -24.92 -9.87
N PHE A 424 17.67 -24.20 -10.47
CA PHE A 424 17.98 -23.12 -11.41
C PHE A 424 18.37 -21.87 -10.64
N GLN A 425 17.43 -21.15 -10.01
CA GLN A 425 17.66 -19.96 -9.16
C GLN A 425 18.92 -19.15 -9.57
N LEU A 426 19.09 -18.92 -10.88
CA LEU A 426 20.41 -18.71 -11.49
C LEU A 426 21.05 -17.40 -11.05
N HIS A 427 20.19 -16.41 -10.78
CA HIS A 427 20.53 -15.12 -10.21
C HIS A 427 21.18 -15.22 -8.81
N ARG A 428 21.07 -16.35 -8.12
CA ARG A 428 21.71 -16.63 -6.81
C ARG A 428 22.77 -17.72 -6.89
N ASN A 429 22.48 -18.82 -7.59
CA ASN A 429 23.39 -19.95 -7.67
C ASN A 429 24.70 -19.63 -8.41
N ILE A 430 24.68 -18.79 -9.45
CA ILE A 430 25.91 -18.37 -10.14
C ILE A 430 26.82 -17.54 -9.23
N PRO A 431 26.33 -16.47 -8.55
CA PRO A 431 27.12 -15.77 -7.52
C PRO A 431 27.71 -16.70 -6.45
N TYR A 432 26.92 -17.66 -5.96
CA TYR A 432 27.38 -18.62 -4.96
C TYR A 432 28.45 -19.56 -5.51
N ALA A 433 28.30 -20.08 -6.73
CA ALA A 433 29.29 -20.91 -7.39
C ALA A 433 30.63 -20.18 -7.62
N LEU A 434 30.58 -18.89 -7.97
CA LEU A 434 31.76 -18.03 -8.08
C LEU A 434 32.48 -17.88 -6.73
N SER A 435 31.71 -17.65 -5.65
CA SER A 435 32.26 -17.53 -4.30
C SER A 435 32.88 -18.82 -3.78
N HIS A 436 32.33 -19.98 -4.18
CA HIS A 436 32.79 -21.31 -3.79
C HIS A 436 34.12 -21.68 -4.46
N ASN A 437 34.34 -21.25 -5.71
CA ASN A 437 35.51 -21.59 -6.52
C ASN A 437 36.61 -20.50 -6.54
N SER A 438 36.78 -19.76 -5.44
CA SER A 438 37.84 -18.73 -5.28
C SER A 438 37.69 -17.43 -6.12
N GLY A 439 36.51 -17.15 -6.68
CA GLY A 439 36.17 -15.84 -7.23
C GLY A 439 36.63 -15.55 -8.66
N GLU A 440 36.90 -16.57 -9.48
CA GLU A 440 37.17 -16.36 -10.92
C GLU A 440 35.98 -15.72 -11.63
N PHE A 441 36.20 -14.98 -12.72
CA PHE A 441 35.13 -14.30 -13.45
C PHE A 441 34.28 -15.25 -14.31
N VAL A 442 34.86 -16.38 -14.71
CA VAL A 442 34.25 -17.39 -15.57
C VAL A 442 34.46 -18.75 -14.93
N LEU A 443 33.39 -19.51 -14.76
CA LEU A 443 33.37 -20.86 -14.22
C LEU A 443 33.48 -21.89 -15.35
N SER A 444 34.28 -22.92 -15.13
CA SER A 444 34.30 -24.13 -15.93
C SER A 444 33.16 -25.08 -15.55
N MET A 445 32.81 -26.00 -16.45
CA MET A 445 31.82 -27.06 -16.18
C MET A 445 32.17 -27.88 -14.92
N SER A 446 33.46 -28.14 -14.69
CA SER A 446 33.92 -28.87 -13.49
C SER A 446 33.71 -28.11 -12.20
N GLU A 447 33.88 -26.79 -12.19
CA GLU A 447 33.69 -25.95 -11.00
C GLU A 447 32.21 -25.77 -10.65
N ILE A 448 31.35 -25.70 -11.68
CA ILE A 448 29.89 -25.69 -11.49
C ILE A 448 29.43 -27.05 -10.96
N ALA A 449 29.95 -28.15 -11.52
CA ALA A 449 29.64 -29.49 -11.04
C ALA A 449 30.09 -29.69 -9.57
N ASP A 450 31.29 -29.24 -9.19
CA ASP A 450 31.78 -29.30 -7.79
C ASP A 450 30.88 -28.50 -6.84
N TYR A 451 30.48 -27.28 -7.25
CA TYR A 451 29.53 -26.47 -6.49
C TYR A 451 28.19 -27.17 -6.30
N ILE A 452 27.62 -27.73 -7.38
CA ILE A 452 26.35 -28.45 -7.34
C ILE A 452 26.44 -29.67 -6.43
N GLU A 453 27.49 -30.48 -6.58
CA GLU A 453 27.71 -31.68 -5.77
C GLU A 453 27.82 -31.35 -4.28
N LYS A 454 28.54 -30.28 -3.92
CA LYS A 454 28.77 -29.92 -2.51
C LYS A 454 27.64 -29.14 -1.86
N THR A 455 26.92 -28.33 -2.62
CA THR A 455 25.96 -27.35 -2.06
C THR A 455 24.53 -27.57 -2.50
N GLN A 456 24.29 -28.12 -3.69
CA GLN A 456 22.96 -28.29 -4.27
C GLN A 456 22.49 -29.75 -4.34
N ALA A 457 23.28 -30.72 -3.87
CA ALA A 457 22.93 -32.15 -3.94
C ALA A 457 21.55 -32.46 -3.32
N LYS A 458 21.17 -31.78 -2.23
CA LYS A 458 19.85 -31.94 -1.61
C LYS A 458 18.71 -31.54 -2.56
N ASN A 459 18.88 -30.52 -3.40
CA ASN A 459 17.86 -30.10 -4.38
C ASN A 459 17.60 -31.22 -5.42
N PHE A 460 18.67 -31.84 -5.93
CA PHE A 460 18.56 -32.97 -6.85
C PHE A 460 18.03 -34.25 -6.17
N GLU A 461 18.33 -34.46 -4.90
CA GLU A 461 17.73 -35.52 -4.10
C GLU A 461 16.20 -35.37 -4.03
N ILE A 462 15.69 -34.14 -3.84
CA ILE A 462 14.25 -33.87 -3.84
C ILE A 462 13.64 -34.17 -5.22
N LEU A 463 14.26 -33.71 -6.31
CA LEU A 463 13.81 -34.02 -7.67
C LEU A 463 13.80 -35.53 -7.95
N PHE A 464 14.82 -36.25 -7.50
CA PHE A 464 14.88 -37.71 -7.61
C PHE A 464 13.76 -38.39 -6.83
N ARG A 465 13.48 -37.96 -5.59
CA ARG A 465 12.33 -38.48 -4.81
C ARG A 465 11.00 -38.17 -5.49
N LEU A 466 10.83 -36.97 -6.07
CA LEU A 466 9.64 -36.56 -6.83
C LEU A 466 9.43 -37.40 -8.10
N SER A 467 10.50 -37.91 -8.72
CA SER A 467 10.40 -38.74 -9.94
C SER A 467 9.62 -40.06 -9.73
N ASN A 468 9.48 -40.52 -8.49
CA ASN A 468 8.58 -41.65 -8.15
C ASN A 468 7.09 -41.30 -8.36
N TYR A 469 6.76 -40.00 -8.41
CA TYR A 469 5.41 -39.50 -8.53
C TYR A 469 5.02 -39.12 -9.96
N GLY A 470 5.96 -38.82 -10.85
CA GLY A 470 5.65 -38.44 -12.21
C GLY A 470 6.88 -38.18 -13.06
N GLU A 471 6.64 -37.86 -14.32
CA GLU A 471 7.69 -37.40 -15.24
C GLU A 471 8.16 -36.01 -14.80
N ILE A 472 9.45 -35.90 -14.46
CA ILE A 472 10.08 -34.63 -14.09
C ILE A 472 10.45 -33.87 -15.36
N VAL A 473 9.93 -32.64 -15.45
CA VAL A 473 10.22 -31.69 -16.51
C VAL A 473 10.82 -30.44 -15.89
N ILE A 474 12.10 -30.24 -16.14
CA ILE A 474 12.87 -29.13 -15.64
C ILE A 474 12.68 -27.94 -16.58
N VAL A 475 12.18 -26.83 -16.04
CA VAL A 475 11.92 -25.59 -16.77
C VAL A 475 13.04 -24.60 -16.45
N GLU A 476 13.80 -24.18 -17.47
CA GLU A 476 14.88 -23.20 -17.33
C GLU A 476 14.35 -21.84 -16.82
N ASP A 477 15.10 -21.19 -15.92
CA ASP A 477 14.87 -19.78 -15.56
C ASP A 477 14.96 -18.91 -16.83
N PRO A 478 14.06 -17.93 -17.04
CA PRO A 478 14.16 -17.06 -18.21
C PRO A 478 15.48 -16.26 -18.17
N ASN A 479 16.24 -16.29 -19.27
CA ASN A 479 17.51 -15.58 -19.39
C ASN A 479 17.32 -14.06 -19.62
N ILE A 480 16.59 -13.40 -18.72
CA ILE A 480 16.33 -11.95 -18.77
C ILE A 480 17.63 -11.15 -18.75
N VAL A 481 18.62 -11.64 -18.01
CA VAL A 481 19.97 -11.06 -17.91
C VAL A 481 20.65 -10.92 -19.29
N SER A 482 20.39 -11.83 -20.23
CA SER A 482 20.94 -11.73 -21.59
C SER A 482 20.40 -10.55 -22.39
N LEU A 483 19.11 -10.21 -22.19
CA LEU A 483 18.37 -9.19 -22.93
C LEU A 483 18.60 -7.78 -22.40
N LEU A 484 19.12 -7.66 -21.19
CA LEU A 484 19.46 -6.37 -20.61
C LEU A 484 20.64 -5.75 -21.37
N GLU A 485 20.32 -4.83 -22.28
CA GLU A 485 21.24 -3.86 -22.87
C GLU A 485 21.57 -2.80 -21.81
N ALA A 486 22.44 -3.19 -20.88
CA ALA A 486 23.30 -2.31 -20.10
C ALA A 486 23.02 -0.77 -20.22
N PRO A 487 22.12 -0.18 -19.42
CA PRO A 487 22.26 1.22 -19.04
C PRO A 487 23.20 1.25 -17.82
N LEU A 488 24.44 0.79 -18.01
CA LEU A 488 25.44 0.60 -16.95
C LEU A 488 25.92 1.91 -16.33
N SER A 489 25.39 3.08 -16.71
CA SER A 489 25.79 4.36 -16.12
C SER A 489 25.37 4.48 -14.66
N GLU A 490 24.32 3.77 -14.25
CA GLU A 490 23.69 3.91 -12.94
C GLU A 490 24.02 2.78 -11.94
N TRP A 491 24.85 1.81 -12.30
CA TRP A 491 25.15 0.69 -11.39
C TRP A 491 26.52 0.90 -10.75
N SER A 492 26.71 0.44 -9.50
CA SER A 492 28.05 0.40 -8.91
C SER A 492 28.95 -0.57 -9.70
N GLU A 493 30.26 -0.35 -9.75
CA GLU A 493 31.18 -1.25 -10.48
C GLU A 493 31.11 -2.70 -9.97
N GLN A 494 30.80 -2.91 -8.69
CA GLN A 494 30.56 -4.24 -8.12
C GLN A 494 29.33 -4.92 -8.75
N ASN A 495 28.22 -4.18 -8.91
CA ASN A 495 26.99 -4.71 -9.52
C ASN A 495 27.18 -4.99 -11.02
N LYS A 496 27.90 -4.11 -11.72
CA LYS A 496 28.25 -4.34 -13.13
C LYS A 496 29.11 -5.60 -13.27
N THR A 497 30.06 -5.79 -12.35
CA THR A 497 30.93 -6.97 -12.34
C THR A 497 30.11 -8.23 -12.12
N LEU A 498 29.26 -8.27 -11.10
CA LEU A 498 28.42 -9.43 -10.83
C LEU A 498 27.40 -9.71 -11.94
N PHE A 499 26.78 -8.68 -12.49
CA PHE A 499 25.88 -8.82 -13.64
C PHE A 499 26.60 -9.44 -14.85
N ARG A 500 27.79 -8.94 -15.17
CA ARG A 500 28.61 -9.52 -16.25
C ARG A 500 29.00 -10.95 -15.91
N GLN A 501 29.31 -11.27 -14.66
CA GLN A 501 29.59 -12.64 -14.22
C GLN A 501 28.36 -13.55 -14.40
N ILE A 502 27.16 -13.13 -13.99
CA ILE A 502 25.92 -13.90 -14.21
C ILE A 502 25.71 -14.11 -15.70
N LYS A 503 25.77 -13.04 -16.50
CA LYS A 503 25.60 -13.10 -17.96
C LYS A 503 26.61 -14.03 -18.62
N GLN A 504 27.87 -13.98 -18.20
CA GLN A 504 28.96 -14.76 -18.78
C GLN A 504 28.88 -16.25 -18.42
N ASN A 505 28.34 -16.57 -17.24
CA ASN A 505 28.28 -17.94 -16.72
C ASN A 505 26.92 -18.61 -16.92
N PHE A 506 25.88 -17.88 -17.33
CA PHE A 506 24.52 -18.40 -17.49
C PHE A 506 24.47 -19.66 -18.35
N SER A 507 25.03 -19.58 -19.57
CA SER A 507 24.99 -20.71 -20.52
C SER A 507 25.73 -21.93 -20.00
N THR A 508 26.91 -21.73 -19.39
CA THR A 508 27.71 -22.83 -18.84
C THR A 508 27.00 -23.49 -17.66
N TYR A 509 26.34 -22.69 -16.82
CA TYR A 509 25.54 -23.22 -15.72
C TYR A 509 24.35 -24.03 -16.24
N CYS A 510 23.58 -23.51 -17.22
CA CYS A 510 22.49 -24.26 -17.84
C CYS A 510 22.97 -25.56 -18.49
N SER A 511 24.09 -25.56 -19.22
CA SER A 511 24.68 -26.79 -19.79
C SER A 511 25.00 -27.82 -18.72
N CYS A 512 25.54 -27.39 -17.57
CA CYS A 512 25.84 -28.30 -16.46
C CYS A 512 24.57 -28.92 -15.88
N ILE A 513 23.51 -28.13 -15.68
CA ILE A 513 22.23 -28.65 -15.19
C ILE A 513 21.58 -29.58 -16.24
N GLU A 514 21.64 -29.25 -17.52
CA GLU A 514 21.15 -30.10 -18.61
C GLU A 514 21.85 -31.47 -18.63
N GLU A 515 23.18 -31.52 -18.44
CA GLU A 515 23.93 -32.78 -18.33
C GLU A 515 23.50 -33.60 -17.11
N ILE A 516 23.36 -32.95 -15.95
CA ILE A 516 22.95 -33.62 -14.70
C ILE A 516 21.51 -34.15 -14.81
N THR A 517 20.59 -33.34 -15.33
CA THR A 517 19.19 -33.72 -15.50
C THR A 517 19.03 -34.84 -16.54
N SER A 518 19.81 -34.80 -17.62
CA SER A 518 19.90 -35.88 -18.60
C SER A 518 20.41 -37.18 -17.97
N ALA A 519 21.46 -37.11 -17.13
CA ALA A 519 21.98 -38.28 -16.40
C ALA A 519 20.96 -38.88 -15.42
N LEU A 520 20.04 -38.07 -14.90
CA LEU A 520 18.92 -38.48 -14.04
C LEU A 520 17.67 -38.92 -14.82
N ASN A 521 17.71 -38.93 -16.15
CA ASN A 521 16.57 -39.20 -17.05
C ASN A 521 15.40 -38.22 -16.87
N PHE A 522 15.68 -36.97 -16.50
CA PHE A 522 14.68 -35.90 -16.49
C PHE A 522 14.64 -35.19 -17.83
N LYS A 523 13.47 -34.66 -18.21
CA LYS A 523 13.37 -33.79 -19.38
C LYS A 523 13.83 -32.38 -19.01
N TYR A 524 14.52 -31.75 -19.94
CA TYR A 524 15.00 -30.37 -19.81
C TYR A 524 14.35 -29.50 -20.89
N ILE A 525 13.77 -28.37 -20.48
CA ILE A 525 13.12 -27.43 -21.39
C ILE A 525 13.85 -26.09 -21.36
N SER A 526 14.54 -25.79 -22.45
CA SER A 526 15.15 -24.49 -22.75
C SER A 526 14.49 -23.88 -23.99
N VAL A 527 13.45 -23.06 -23.76
CA VAL A 527 12.64 -22.45 -24.83
C VAL A 527 12.71 -20.92 -24.82
N PHE A 528 13.52 -20.32 -23.95
CA PHE A 528 13.58 -18.87 -23.76
C PHE A 528 13.75 -18.13 -25.09
N SER A 529 14.78 -18.44 -25.88
CA SER A 529 15.03 -17.78 -27.16
C SER A 529 13.89 -17.93 -28.17
N SER A 530 13.19 -19.07 -28.17
CA SER A 530 12.06 -19.31 -29.08
C SER A 530 10.83 -18.48 -28.70
N VAL A 531 10.49 -18.42 -27.41
CA VAL A 531 9.39 -17.62 -26.88
C VAL A 531 9.66 -16.14 -27.08
N VAL A 532 10.89 -15.69 -26.81
CA VAL A 532 11.31 -14.30 -27.03
C VAL A 532 11.19 -13.91 -28.50
N THR A 533 11.62 -14.78 -29.41
CA THR A 533 11.48 -14.54 -30.86
C THR A 533 10.01 -14.41 -31.27
N GLU A 534 9.12 -15.21 -30.68
CA GLU A 534 7.68 -15.11 -30.93
C GLU A 534 7.10 -13.78 -30.43
N ILE A 535 7.43 -13.39 -29.19
CA ILE A 535 6.97 -12.12 -28.60
C ILE A 535 7.43 -10.94 -29.46
N ILE A 536 8.71 -10.87 -29.82
CA ILE A 536 9.25 -9.76 -30.63
C ILE A 536 8.57 -9.69 -32.00
N LYS A 537 8.26 -10.83 -32.63
CA LYS A 537 7.52 -10.86 -33.90
C LYS A 537 6.09 -10.31 -33.77
N GLU A 538 5.48 -10.44 -32.60
CA GLU A 538 4.12 -9.98 -32.33
C GLU A 538 4.05 -8.52 -31.85
N THR A 539 5.03 -8.09 -31.05
CA THR A 539 5.00 -6.80 -30.35
C THR A 539 5.95 -5.75 -30.95
N ASP A 540 6.93 -6.17 -31.75
CA ASP A 540 8.04 -5.34 -32.25
C ASP A 540 8.85 -4.65 -31.12
N ASP A 541 8.84 -5.21 -29.91
CA ASP A 541 9.42 -4.57 -28.72
C ASP A 541 9.87 -5.59 -27.66
N PHE A 542 11.16 -5.50 -27.29
CA PHE A 542 11.83 -6.33 -26.28
C PHE A 542 11.38 -6.04 -24.85
N GLU A 543 10.85 -4.83 -24.54
CA GLU A 543 10.35 -4.51 -23.20
C GLU A 543 9.19 -5.43 -22.79
N ASN A 544 8.44 -5.95 -23.76
CA ASN A 544 7.35 -6.90 -23.55
C ASN A 544 7.81 -8.30 -23.12
N VAL A 545 9.11 -8.57 -23.08
CA VAL A 545 9.68 -9.83 -22.58
C VAL A 545 10.06 -9.73 -21.09
N MET A 546 10.37 -8.53 -20.60
CA MET A 546 10.93 -8.34 -19.27
C MET A 546 9.82 -8.17 -18.22
N GLY A 547 9.96 -8.86 -17.10
CA GLY A 547 9.10 -8.65 -15.93
C GLY A 547 9.52 -7.39 -15.16
N PRO A 548 8.63 -6.83 -14.32
CA PRO A 548 8.91 -5.62 -13.55
C PRO A 548 10.01 -5.80 -12.48
N ASP A 549 10.37 -7.05 -12.17
CA ASP A 549 11.41 -7.41 -11.19
C ASP A 549 12.76 -7.74 -11.85
N MET A 550 12.89 -7.63 -13.18
CA MET A 550 14.10 -7.86 -13.99
C MET A 550 14.79 -9.23 -13.79
N VAL A 551 14.15 -10.16 -13.08
CA VAL A 551 14.60 -11.55 -12.87
C VAL A 551 13.64 -12.50 -13.55
N HIS A 552 12.35 -12.24 -13.44
CA HIS A 552 11.35 -13.01 -14.16
C HIS A 552 11.03 -12.34 -15.49
N ALA A 553 10.53 -13.16 -16.42
CA ALA A 553 9.97 -12.65 -17.66
C ALA A 553 8.60 -12.00 -17.43
N SER A 554 8.11 -11.31 -18.47
CA SER A 554 6.81 -10.65 -18.46
C SER A 554 5.66 -11.66 -18.36
N LYS A 555 4.46 -11.15 -18.04
CA LYS A 555 3.23 -11.95 -18.08
C LYS A 555 3.02 -12.59 -19.45
N LEU A 556 3.34 -11.86 -20.53
CA LEU A 556 3.21 -12.35 -21.91
C LEU A 556 4.15 -13.54 -22.17
N TYR A 557 5.38 -13.50 -21.66
CA TYR A 557 6.29 -14.64 -21.74
C TYR A 557 5.72 -15.89 -21.08
N TYR A 558 5.21 -15.78 -19.85
CA TYR A 558 4.64 -16.95 -19.17
C TYR A 558 3.39 -17.48 -19.87
N GLN A 559 2.56 -16.63 -20.48
CA GLN A 559 1.44 -17.07 -21.30
C GLN A 559 1.89 -17.90 -22.51
N LYS A 560 2.94 -17.45 -23.21
CA LYS A 560 3.51 -18.17 -24.36
C LYS A 560 4.19 -19.47 -23.94
N LEU A 561 4.97 -19.44 -22.86
CA LEU A 561 5.57 -20.63 -22.27
C LEU A 561 4.49 -21.66 -21.89
N ALA A 562 3.42 -21.24 -21.21
CA ALA A 562 2.33 -22.13 -20.83
C ALA A 562 1.65 -22.78 -22.05
N ARG A 563 1.46 -22.05 -23.16
CA ARG A 563 0.91 -22.61 -24.40
C ARG A 563 1.84 -23.66 -25.02
N LEU A 564 3.13 -23.36 -25.12
CA LEU A 564 4.12 -24.31 -25.62
C LEU A 564 4.14 -25.61 -24.79
N LEU A 565 4.16 -25.49 -23.46
CA LEU A 565 4.12 -26.63 -22.57
C LEU A 565 2.78 -27.39 -22.68
N ALA A 566 1.66 -26.68 -22.85
CA ALA A 566 0.36 -27.30 -23.05
C ALA A 566 0.31 -28.11 -24.36
N GLU A 567 0.88 -27.59 -25.44
CA GLU A 567 0.94 -28.28 -26.73
C GLU A 567 1.88 -29.50 -26.69
N GLU A 568 3.09 -29.33 -26.14
CA GLU A 568 4.10 -30.40 -26.08
C GLU A 568 3.64 -31.59 -25.23
N TYR A 569 2.94 -31.33 -24.13
CA TYR A 569 2.45 -32.36 -23.20
C TYR A 569 0.98 -32.73 -23.40
N GLN A 570 0.33 -32.19 -24.45
CA GLN A 570 -1.08 -32.45 -24.78
C GLN A 570 -2.03 -32.18 -23.59
N LEU A 571 -1.82 -31.05 -22.93
CA LEU A 571 -2.59 -30.67 -21.74
C LEU A 571 -3.99 -30.20 -22.17
N GLU A 572 -5.04 -30.85 -21.68
CA GLU A 572 -6.42 -30.50 -22.00
C GLU A 572 -6.82 -29.18 -21.32
N ALA A 573 -7.39 -28.26 -22.10
CA ALA A 573 -8.05 -27.08 -21.57
C ALA A 573 -9.42 -27.46 -21.01
N PHE A 574 -9.73 -27.04 -19.77
CA PHE A 574 -11.09 -27.13 -19.24
C PHE A 574 -12.02 -26.24 -20.05
N GLU A 575 -13.05 -26.82 -20.67
CA GLU A 575 -14.25 -26.05 -21.01
C GLU A 575 -14.91 -25.62 -19.70
N PRO A 576 -15.07 -24.31 -19.42
CA PRO A 576 -15.84 -23.89 -18.27
C PRO A 576 -17.27 -24.39 -18.44
N SER A 577 -17.74 -25.21 -17.50
CA SER A 577 -19.14 -25.60 -17.43
C SER A 577 -20.00 -24.33 -17.39
N THR A 578 -20.79 -24.13 -18.44
CA THR A 578 -21.72 -23.01 -18.67
C THR A 578 -22.63 -22.71 -17.50
#